data_AF-A0A6J1B0J6-F1
#
_entry.id   AF-A0A6J1B0J6-F1
#
_cell.length_a   1.000
_cell.length_b   1.000
_cell.length_c   1.000
_cell.angle_alpha   90.00
_cell.angle_beta   90.00
_cell.angle_gamma   90.00
#
_symmetry.space_group_name_H-M   'P 1'
#
loop_
_entity.id
_entity.type
_entity.pdbx_description
1 polymer ?
#
loop_
_entity_poly.entity_id
_entity_poly.type
_entity_poly.pdbx_seq_one_letter_code
_entity_poly.pdbx_strand_id
1 'polypeptide(L)'
;MHLGILFEEDAHVNEVRDQQVSIYDGPLLSSLTVFSRREIQVMASFISSLRFHLLCCLSVVWLLIPPSHSADPDPLQDFCVANISASISVNGFPCKPASEVTSEDFFFDGFTKEGNTSNIFASSLTPANVLTFPGLNTLGIAMNRVDFAPGGINPPHSHPRASETGVVIEGKLLVGFVTTNNAFYSKVLSAGQMFVIPRGLVHFQLNVGEGKALAYTAFNSHLPGAAVVPFNLFASSIPSEVLTKTFQVDTDLINTIRSKFGS
;
A
#
# COMPACT_ATOMS: atom_id res chain seq x y z
N MET A 1 -21.05 35.44 29.01
CA MET A 1 -21.73 36.67 28.53
C MET A 1 -23.08 36.26 27.99
N HIS A 2 -24.14 36.49 28.77
CA HIS A 2 -25.52 36.23 28.38
C HIS A 2 -25.97 37.38 27.48
N LEU A 3 -26.36 37.10 26.24
CA LEU A 3 -26.89 38.09 25.31
C LEU A 3 -28.41 38.10 25.45
N GLY A 4 -28.96 39.06 26.22
CA GLY A 4 -30.40 39.29 26.32
C GLY A 4 -30.84 40.32 25.28
N ILE A 5 -31.83 39.96 24.45
CA ILE A 5 -32.48 40.89 23.51
C ILE A 5 -33.78 41.34 24.16
N LEU A 6 -33.88 42.60 24.56
CA LEU A 6 -35.14 43.19 25.04
C LEU A 6 -35.78 43.99 23.89
N PHE A 7 -37.04 43.67 23.61
CA PHE A 7 -37.91 44.44 22.73
C PHE A 7 -38.76 45.35 23.61
N GLU A 8 -38.75 46.65 23.34
CA GLU A 8 -39.60 47.61 24.04
C GLU A 8 -40.84 47.87 23.17
N GLU A 9 -42.01 47.54 23.73
CA GLU A 9 -43.35 47.72 23.17
C GLU A 9 -44.01 48.93 23.87
N ASP A 10 -44.53 49.88 23.08
CA ASP A 10 -45.62 50.86 23.36
C ASP A 10 -45.32 52.19 22.62
N ALA A 11 -46.24 52.97 22.04
CA ALA A 11 -47.66 52.85 21.74
C ALA A 11 -47.97 53.90 20.65
N HIS A 12 -48.97 53.62 19.81
CA HIS A 12 -49.65 54.48 18.83
C HIS A 12 -49.04 55.84 18.42
N VAL A 13 -48.48 55.93 17.20
CA VAL A 13 -48.84 56.87 16.11
C VAL A 13 -48.37 56.28 14.77
N ASN A 14 -49.25 56.28 13.77
CA ASN A 14 -48.99 55.83 12.39
C ASN A 14 -47.90 56.66 11.69
N GLU A 15 -46.71 56.10 11.45
CA GLU A 15 -46.00 56.26 10.16
C GLU A 15 -44.79 55.31 10.08
N VAL A 16 -44.60 54.72 8.91
CA VAL A 16 -43.56 53.73 8.58
C VAL A 16 -42.16 54.25 8.91
N ARG A 17 -41.45 53.63 9.85
CA ARG A 17 -39.99 53.82 9.97
C ARG A 17 -39.28 52.59 10.53
N ASP A 18 -38.19 52.25 9.84
CA ASP A 18 -37.27 51.14 10.09
C ASP A 18 -37.02 50.84 11.58
N GLN A 19 -37.34 49.61 12.02
CA GLN A 19 -36.80 49.08 13.28
C GLN A 19 -35.27 48.91 13.15
N GLN A 20 -34.51 49.70 13.92
CA GLN A 20 -33.06 49.56 14.13
C GLN A 20 -32.79 48.65 15.34
N VAL A 21 -31.69 47.89 15.30
CA VAL A 21 -31.24 47.03 16.41
C VAL A 21 -29.93 47.61 16.95
N SER A 22 -29.89 47.97 18.23
CA SER A 22 -28.72 48.54 18.91
C SER A 22 -28.17 47.54 19.94
N ILE A 23 -26.84 47.35 19.96
CA ILE A 23 -26.13 46.56 20.98
C ILE A 23 -25.30 47.54 21.82
N TYR A 24 -25.47 47.52 23.15
CA TYR A 24 -24.80 48.44 24.08
C TYR A 24 -23.66 47.75 24.85
N ASP A 25 -22.51 48.42 24.92
CA ASP A 25 -21.45 48.18 25.91
C ASP A 25 -21.17 49.48 26.69
N GLY A 26 -20.78 49.33 27.97
CA GLY A 26 -20.75 50.36 29.02
C GLY A 26 -19.76 51.54 28.88
N PRO A 27 -19.64 52.39 29.93
CA PRO A 27 -19.46 53.84 29.77
C PRO A 27 -18.00 54.27 29.70
N LEU A 28 -17.47 54.34 28.48
CA LEU A 28 -16.43 55.30 28.09
C LEU A 28 -16.67 55.64 26.62
N LEU A 29 -16.69 56.93 26.29
CA LEU A 29 -16.95 57.45 24.95
C LEU A 29 -16.02 56.82 23.91
N SER A 30 -16.55 55.86 23.16
CA SER A 30 -16.11 55.50 21.82
C SER A 30 -17.34 55.15 20.99
N SER A 31 -17.71 56.05 20.08
CA SER A 31 -18.56 55.85 18.89
C SER A 31 -19.47 54.60 18.87
N LEU A 32 -20.78 54.78 19.11
CA LEU A 32 -21.78 53.81 18.67
C LEU A 32 -21.80 53.79 17.14
N THR A 33 -21.24 52.75 16.53
CA THR A 33 -21.43 52.47 15.11
C THR A 33 -22.81 51.83 14.90
N VAL A 34 -23.80 52.67 14.58
CA VAL A 34 -25.14 52.23 14.19
C VAL A 34 -25.09 51.81 12.73
N PHE A 35 -25.19 50.50 12.46
CA PHE A 35 -25.28 50.01 11.08
C PHE A 35 -26.70 50.16 10.54
N SER A 36 -26.82 50.69 9.32
CA SER A 36 -28.09 50.75 8.60
C SER A 36 -28.60 49.34 8.27
N ARG A 37 -29.92 49.14 8.14
CA ARG A 37 -30.50 47.89 7.60
C ARG A 37 -29.84 47.46 6.29
N ARG A 38 -29.47 48.43 5.47
CA ARG A 38 -28.77 48.20 4.20
C ARG A 38 -27.38 47.63 4.41
N GLU A 39 -26.65 48.07 5.42
CA GLU A 39 -25.30 47.56 5.76
C GLU A 39 -25.37 46.15 6.35
N ILE A 40 -26.35 45.88 7.21
CA ILE A 40 -26.61 44.53 7.76
C ILE A 40 -26.95 43.55 6.61
N GLN A 41 -27.76 43.98 5.65
CA GLN A 41 -28.16 43.15 4.51
C GLN A 41 -26.99 42.90 3.53
N VAL A 42 -26.10 43.87 3.35
CA VAL A 42 -24.84 43.69 2.59
C VAL A 42 -23.91 42.71 3.31
N MET A 43 -23.71 42.85 4.64
CA MET A 43 -22.89 41.92 5.43
C MET A 43 -23.45 40.49 5.41
N ALA A 44 -24.78 40.32 5.55
CA ALA A 44 -25.44 39.02 5.47
C ALA A 44 -25.27 38.37 4.08
N SER A 45 -25.38 39.17 3.01
CA SER A 45 -25.15 38.71 1.63
C SER A 45 -23.70 38.31 1.39
N PHE A 46 -22.73 39.06 1.95
CA PHE A 46 -21.31 38.76 1.87
C PHE A 46 -20.95 37.45 2.62
N ILE A 47 -21.49 37.26 3.82
CA ILE A 47 -21.33 36.02 4.61
C ILE A 47 -21.97 34.83 3.90
N SER A 48 -23.16 35.01 3.30
CA SER A 48 -23.82 33.96 2.51
C SER A 48 -23.01 33.55 1.29
N SER A 49 -22.46 34.53 0.55
CA SER A 49 -21.58 34.29 -0.59
C SER A 49 -20.31 33.55 -0.16
N LEU A 50 -19.65 34.00 0.92
CA LEU A 50 -18.44 33.35 1.44
C LEU A 50 -18.70 31.90 1.89
N ARG A 51 -19.83 31.62 2.54
CA ARG A 51 -20.25 30.26 2.92
C ARG A 51 -20.48 29.36 1.70
N PHE A 52 -21.10 29.89 0.65
CA PHE A 52 -21.31 29.15 -0.60
C PHE A 52 -19.98 28.81 -1.27
N HIS A 53 -19.06 29.77 -1.37
CA HIS A 53 -17.72 29.53 -1.92
C HIS A 53 -16.93 28.53 -1.08
N LEU A 54 -17.00 28.63 0.26
CA LEU A 54 -16.35 27.66 1.14
C LEU A 54 -16.92 26.24 0.99
N LEU A 55 -18.25 26.10 0.87
CA LEU A 55 -18.91 24.81 0.62
C LEU A 55 -18.52 24.24 -0.75
N CYS A 56 -18.43 25.08 -1.79
CA CYS A 56 -17.93 24.67 -3.11
C CYS A 56 -16.45 24.26 -3.07
N CYS A 57 -15.60 24.98 -2.34
CA CYS A 57 -14.20 24.60 -2.17
C CYS A 57 -14.07 23.27 -1.42
N LEU A 58 -14.86 23.07 -0.36
CA LEU A 58 -14.87 21.82 0.39
C LEU A 58 -15.38 20.65 -0.47
N SER A 59 -16.42 20.83 -1.28
CA SER A 59 -16.93 19.77 -2.16
C SER A 59 -15.93 19.42 -3.26
N VAL A 60 -15.23 20.40 -3.83
CA VAL A 60 -14.13 20.16 -4.77
C VAL A 60 -12.98 19.40 -4.10
N VAL A 61 -12.60 19.74 -2.86
CA VAL A 61 -11.56 19.01 -2.11
C VAL A 61 -11.97 17.56 -1.81
N TRP A 62 -13.25 17.31 -1.48
CA TRP A 62 -13.77 15.94 -1.29
C TRP A 62 -13.76 15.11 -2.58
N LEU A 63 -14.04 15.73 -3.73
CA LEU A 63 -13.96 15.08 -5.05
C LEU A 63 -12.51 14.82 -5.50
N LEU A 64 -11.54 15.49 -4.88
CA LEU A 64 -10.11 15.35 -5.16
C LEU A 64 -9.39 14.39 -4.22
N ILE A 65 -10.08 13.68 -3.32
CA ILE A 65 -9.45 12.61 -2.53
C ILE A 65 -9.22 11.44 -3.48
N PRO A 66 -7.98 11.15 -3.93
CA PRO A 66 -7.76 9.96 -4.73
C PRO A 66 -8.12 8.73 -3.89
N PRO A 67 -8.81 7.73 -4.46
CA PRO A 67 -8.97 6.45 -3.79
C PRO A 67 -7.57 5.95 -3.39
N SER A 68 -7.41 5.66 -2.10
CA SER A 68 -6.17 5.06 -1.62
C SER A 68 -6.08 3.64 -2.17
N HIS A 69 -5.42 3.47 -3.31
CA HIS A 69 -5.13 2.15 -3.87
C HIS A 69 -4.04 1.50 -3.01
N SER A 70 -4.47 0.84 -1.94
CA SER A 70 -3.59 0.01 -1.12
C SER A 70 -3.41 -1.39 -1.71
N ALA A 71 -3.92 -1.70 -2.90
CA ALA A 71 -3.73 -3.00 -3.55
C ALA A 71 -3.84 -2.85 -5.08
N ASP A 72 -3.73 -3.97 -5.79
CA ASP A 72 -4.05 -4.04 -7.22
C ASP A 72 -5.47 -3.50 -7.47
N PRO A 73 -5.73 -2.81 -8.59
CA PRO A 73 -7.07 -2.34 -8.95
C PRO A 73 -8.06 -3.50 -9.11
N ASP A 74 -9.32 -3.28 -8.72
CA ASP A 74 -10.40 -4.25 -8.95
C ASP A 74 -10.62 -4.46 -10.46
N PRO A 75 -10.95 -5.70 -10.90
CA PRO A 75 -11.25 -5.97 -12.29
C PRO A 75 -12.56 -5.30 -12.71
N LEU A 76 -12.61 -4.83 -13.96
CA LEU A 76 -13.80 -4.19 -14.56
C LEU A 76 -14.64 -5.16 -15.42
N GLN A 77 -14.19 -6.40 -15.56
CA GLN A 77 -14.80 -7.48 -16.34
C GLN A 77 -14.35 -8.83 -15.79
N ASP A 78 -15.00 -9.91 -16.21
CA ASP A 78 -14.76 -11.27 -15.68
C ASP A 78 -13.30 -11.72 -15.81
N PHE A 79 -12.64 -11.42 -16.93
CA PHE A 79 -11.23 -11.75 -17.15
C PHE A 79 -10.54 -10.75 -18.10
N CYS A 80 -9.22 -10.65 -17.97
CA CYS A 80 -8.35 -9.90 -18.89
C CYS A 80 -6.99 -10.61 -18.95
N VAL A 81 -6.89 -11.75 -19.64
CA VAL A 81 -5.64 -12.52 -19.76
C VAL A 81 -4.52 -11.61 -20.29
N ALA A 82 -3.38 -11.52 -19.59
CA ALA A 82 -2.30 -10.62 -19.97
C ALA A 82 -1.70 -10.97 -21.34
N ASN A 83 -1.61 -9.97 -22.21
CA ASN A 83 -0.78 -10.01 -23.40
C ASN A 83 0.61 -9.47 -23.06
N ILE A 84 1.50 -10.35 -22.59
CA ILE A 84 2.86 -10.01 -22.16
C ILE A 84 3.72 -9.54 -23.34
N SER A 85 3.36 -9.92 -24.57
CA SER A 85 4.09 -9.54 -25.80
C SER A 85 3.59 -8.24 -26.44
N ALA A 86 2.63 -7.55 -25.83
CA ALA A 86 2.12 -6.29 -26.34
C ALA A 86 3.20 -5.19 -26.35
N SER A 87 3.23 -4.38 -27.40
CA SER A 87 4.14 -3.23 -27.50
C SER A 87 3.72 -2.02 -26.67
N ILE A 88 2.42 -1.95 -26.34
CA ILE A 88 1.85 -0.87 -25.53
C ILE A 88 2.08 -1.19 -24.05
N SER A 89 2.64 -0.23 -23.31
CA SER A 89 2.81 -0.31 -21.86
C SER A 89 1.68 0.43 -21.16
N VAL A 90 1.07 -0.22 -20.17
CA VAL A 90 0.04 0.33 -19.27
C VAL A 90 0.36 -0.07 -17.83
N ASN A 91 -0.37 0.46 -16.85
CA ASN A 91 -0.29 -0.09 -15.49
C ASN A 91 -0.91 -1.49 -15.48
N GLY A 92 -0.09 -2.52 -15.23
CA GLY A 92 -0.45 -3.92 -15.46
C GLY A 92 -0.09 -4.36 -16.88
N PHE A 93 -0.99 -5.08 -17.54
CA PHE A 93 -0.77 -5.61 -18.89
C PHE A 93 -2.01 -5.41 -19.77
N PRO A 94 -1.86 -5.07 -21.07
CA PRO A 94 -2.97 -5.12 -22.01
C PRO A 94 -3.59 -6.52 -22.05
N CYS A 95 -4.89 -6.63 -22.31
CA CYS A 95 -5.57 -7.92 -22.41
C CYS A 95 -5.36 -8.55 -23.80
N LYS A 96 -5.27 -9.88 -23.84
CA LYS A 96 -5.47 -10.69 -25.06
C LYS A 96 -6.91 -10.51 -25.58
N PRO A 97 -7.16 -10.53 -26.90
CA PRO A 97 -8.52 -10.51 -27.44
C PRO A 97 -9.32 -11.70 -26.93
N ALA A 98 -10.58 -11.49 -26.54
CA ALA A 98 -11.43 -12.55 -25.99
C ALA A 98 -11.62 -13.73 -26.97
N SER A 99 -11.55 -13.49 -28.28
CA SER A 99 -11.61 -14.52 -29.33
C SER A 99 -10.41 -15.48 -29.35
N GLU A 100 -9.29 -15.10 -28.73
CA GLU A 100 -8.07 -15.92 -28.66
C GLU A 100 -7.92 -16.59 -27.29
N VAL A 101 -8.75 -16.23 -26.30
CA VAL A 101 -8.72 -16.81 -24.95
C VAL A 101 -9.26 -18.25 -24.99
N THR A 102 -8.58 -19.14 -24.27
CA THR A 102 -8.89 -20.56 -24.17
C THR A 102 -8.93 -21.01 -22.71
N SER A 103 -9.44 -22.21 -22.44
CA SER A 103 -9.44 -22.79 -21.08
C SER A 103 -8.04 -22.86 -20.48
N GLU A 104 -7.01 -23.15 -21.29
CA GLU A 104 -5.62 -23.27 -20.84
C GLU A 104 -5.07 -21.95 -20.25
N ASP A 105 -5.64 -20.79 -20.62
CA ASP A 105 -5.23 -19.50 -20.05
C ASP A 105 -5.59 -19.37 -18.54
N PHE A 106 -6.41 -20.29 -18.00
CA PHE A 106 -6.92 -20.29 -16.62
C PHE A 106 -6.42 -21.45 -15.75
N PHE A 107 -5.57 -22.33 -16.27
CA PHE A 107 -5.00 -23.44 -15.51
C PHE A 107 -3.47 -23.36 -15.50
N PHE A 108 -2.88 -23.67 -14.35
CA PHE A 108 -1.43 -23.58 -14.15
C PHE A 108 -0.91 -24.89 -13.56
N ASP A 109 0.01 -25.54 -14.27
CA ASP A 109 0.64 -26.80 -13.86
C ASP A 109 2.10 -26.61 -13.40
N GLY A 110 2.60 -25.37 -13.37
CA GLY A 110 4.01 -25.08 -13.06
C GLY A 110 4.46 -25.52 -11.67
N PHE A 111 3.52 -25.77 -10.74
CA PHE A 111 3.81 -26.29 -9.40
C PHE A 111 3.97 -27.82 -9.32
N THR A 112 3.78 -28.55 -10.42
CA THR A 112 3.87 -30.02 -10.45
C THR A 112 5.28 -30.56 -10.24
N LYS A 113 6.32 -29.74 -10.47
CA LYS A 113 7.73 -30.14 -10.39
C LYS A 113 8.43 -29.45 -9.22
N GLU A 114 9.27 -30.22 -8.53
CA GLU A 114 10.19 -29.68 -7.53
C GLU A 114 11.23 -28.76 -8.20
N GLY A 115 11.47 -27.60 -7.61
CA GLY A 115 12.50 -26.66 -8.07
C GLY A 115 13.92 -27.17 -7.79
N ASN A 116 14.89 -26.69 -8.58
CA ASN A 116 16.29 -27.05 -8.39
C ASN A 116 16.92 -26.28 -7.20
N THR A 117 17.16 -26.99 -6.10
CA THR A 117 17.80 -26.45 -4.89
C THR A 117 19.33 -26.54 -4.92
N SER A 118 19.96 -26.91 -6.04
CA SER A 118 21.43 -26.94 -6.17
C SER A 118 21.99 -25.55 -6.48
N ASN A 119 21.88 -24.63 -5.52
CA ASN A 119 22.35 -23.25 -5.63
C ASN A 119 22.85 -22.71 -4.28
N ILE A 120 23.37 -21.47 -4.27
CA ILE A 120 24.01 -20.86 -3.09
C ILE A 120 23.12 -20.75 -1.84
N PHE A 121 21.80 -20.79 -2.01
CA PHE A 121 20.84 -20.70 -0.91
C PHE A 121 20.16 -22.04 -0.60
N ALA A 122 20.42 -23.07 -1.39
CA ALA A 122 19.82 -24.38 -1.21
C ALA A 122 18.25 -24.36 -1.18
N SER A 123 17.66 -23.38 -1.88
CA SER A 123 16.21 -23.21 -2.02
C SER A 123 15.84 -22.84 -3.46
N SER A 124 14.61 -23.11 -3.87
CA SER A 124 14.13 -22.82 -5.23
C SER A 124 12.73 -22.25 -5.18
N LEU A 125 12.48 -21.18 -5.94
CA LEU A 125 11.19 -20.53 -6.05
C LEU A 125 10.64 -20.72 -7.46
N THR A 126 9.45 -21.30 -7.56
CA THR A 126 8.69 -21.38 -8.81
C THR A 126 7.52 -20.39 -8.71
N PRO A 127 7.52 -19.30 -9.49
CA PRO A 127 6.48 -18.29 -9.40
C PRO A 127 5.26 -18.62 -10.25
N ALA A 128 4.08 -18.31 -9.74
CA ALA A 128 2.82 -18.21 -10.46
C ALA A 128 2.27 -16.78 -10.25
N ASN A 129 2.95 -15.83 -10.88
CA ASN A 129 2.52 -14.43 -10.96
C ASN A 129 2.08 -14.13 -12.40
N VAL A 130 1.58 -12.93 -12.69
CA VAL A 130 1.07 -12.58 -14.02
C VAL A 130 2.06 -12.80 -15.18
N LEU A 131 3.37 -12.82 -14.91
CA LEU A 131 4.39 -13.05 -15.94
C LEU A 131 4.51 -14.53 -16.34
N THR A 132 4.23 -15.46 -15.41
CA THR A 132 4.29 -16.91 -15.66
C THR A 132 2.91 -17.54 -15.82
N PHE A 133 1.87 -16.88 -15.30
CA PHE A 133 0.48 -17.28 -15.41
C PHE A 133 -0.39 -16.07 -15.81
N PRO A 134 -0.51 -15.76 -17.11
CA PRO A 134 -1.16 -14.56 -17.62
C PRO A 134 -2.64 -14.38 -17.24
N GLY A 135 -3.33 -15.48 -16.92
CA GLY A 135 -4.72 -15.47 -16.44
C GLY A 135 -4.93 -14.70 -15.14
N LEU A 136 -3.87 -14.44 -14.36
CA LEU A 136 -3.93 -13.67 -13.11
C LEU A 136 -4.06 -12.16 -13.30
N ASN A 137 -3.92 -11.67 -14.53
CA ASN A 137 -3.97 -10.24 -14.79
C ASN A 137 -5.31 -9.63 -14.35
N THR A 138 -5.25 -8.46 -13.68
CA THR A 138 -6.38 -7.76 -13.03
C THR A 138 -7.04 -8.45 -11.82
N LEU A 139 -6.64 -9.69 -11.46
CA LEU A 139 -7.32 -10.45 -10.40
C LEU A 139 -6.74 -10.23 -8.99
N GLY A 140 -5.67 -9.45 -8.86
CA GLY A 140 -5.11 -9.07 -7.55
C GLY A 140 -4.52 -10.23 -6.74
N ILE A 141 -4.18 -11.36 -7.37
CA ILE A 141 -3.63 -12.54 -6.69
C ILE A 141 -2.49 -13.20 -7.46
N ALA A 142 -1.56 -13.78 -6.71
CA ALA A 142 -0.48 -14.62 -7.23
C ALA A 142 -0.12 -15.70 -6.21
N MET A 143 0.63 -16.71 -6.63
CA MET A 143 1.16 -17.75 -5.76
C MET A 143 2.61 -18.08 -6.08
N ASN A 144 3.33 -18.70 -5.15
CA ASN A 144 4.61 -19.34 -5.41
C ASN A 144 4.63 -20.74 -4.80
N ARG A 145 5.43 -21.62 -5.41
CA ARG A 145 5.98 -22.83 -4.78
C ARG A 145 7.40 -22.54 -4.32
N VAL A 146 7.75 -22.95 -3.12
CA VAL A 146 9.12 -22.82 -2.60
C VAL A 146 9.61 -24.15 -2.04
N ASP A 147 10.66 -24.69 -2.66
CA ASP A 147 11.32 -25.93 -2.27
C ASP A 147 12.64 -25.62 -1.54
N PHE A 148 12.96 -26.39 -0.50
CA PHE A 148 14.16 -26.23 0.32
C PHE A 148 14.86 -27.56 0.50
N ALA A 149 16.16 -27.62 0.21
CA ALA A 149 17.02 -28.70 0.66
C ALA A 149 17.27 -28.59 2.19
N PRO A 150 17.81 -29.62 2.86
CA PRO A 150 18.19 -29.53 4.27
C PRO A 150 19.12 -28.33 4.51
N GLY A 151 18.77 -27.47 5.48
CA GLY A 151 19.50 -26.23 5.77
C GLY A 151 19.32 -25.09 4.75
N GLY A 152 18.49 -25.28 3.72
CA GLY A 152 18.21 -24.28 2.69
C GLY A 152 17.46 -23.07 3.22
N ILE A 153 17.74 -21.90 2.65
CA ILE A 153 17.18 -20.62 3.07
C ILE A 153 16.53 -19.90 1.88
N ASN A 154 15.35 -19.34 2.08
CA ASN A 154 14.86 -18.23 1.27
C ASN A 154 15.29 -16.96 2.01
N PRO A 155 16.36 -16.28 1.54
CA PRO A 155 17.07 -15.26 2.32
C PRO A 155 16.18 -14.07 2.66
N PRO A 156 16.59 -13.19 3.58
CA PRO A 156 15.84 -11.97 3.89
C PRO A 156 15.41 -11.21 2.63
N HIS A 157 14.09 -11.04 2.48
CA HIS A 157 13.48 -10.38 1.33
C HIS A 157 12.19 -9.65 1.73
N SER A 158 11.65 -8.85 0.81
CA SER A 158 10.41 -8.10 1.00
C SER A 158 9.59 -8.04 -0.28
N HIS A 159 8.26 -8.00 -0.12
CA HIS A 159 7.30 -7.83 -1.20
C HIS A 159 6.73 -6.40 -1.15
N PRO A 160 7.17 -5.48 -2.04
CA PRO A 160 6.79 -4.07 -1.95
C PRO A 160 5.30 -3.82 -2.24
N ARG A 161 4.63 -4.73 -2.95
CA ARG A 161 3.25 -4.54 -3.43
C ARG A 161 2.25 -5.55 -2.88
N ALA A 162 2.66 -6.49 -2.03
CA ALA A 162 1.75 -7.49 -1.49
C ALA A 162 2.07 -7.89 -0.06
N SER A 163 1.03 -8.21 0.71
CA SER A 163 1.17 -9.10 1.86
C SER A 163 1.26 -10.54 1.35
N GLU A 164 1.90 -11.39 2.12
CA GLU A 164 2.06 -12.81 1.82
C GLU A 164 1.35 -13.64 2.89
N THR A 165 0.73 -14.74 2.47
CA THR A 165 0.36 -15.84 3.35
C THR A 165 0.90 -17.13 2.78
N GLY A 166 1.28 -18.08 3.62
CA GLY A 166 1.78 -19.36 3.14
C GLY A 166 1.42 -20.52 4.05
N VAL A 167 1.47 -21.73 3.51
CA VAL A 167 1.27 -22.98 4.22
C VAL A 167 2.45 -23.91 3.96
N VAL A 168 2.99 -24.50 5.03
CA VAL A 168 4.01 -25.55 4.92
C VAL A 168 3.32 -26.85 4.54
N ILE A 169 3.78 -27.50 3.48
CA ILE A 169 3.24 -28.77 3.00
C ILE A 169 4.09 -29.95 3.47
N GLU A 170 5.41 -29.77 3.50
CA GLU A 170 6.37 -30.80 3.89
C GLU A 170 7.51 -30.20 4.72
N GLY A 171 8.07 -30.98 5.63
CA GLY A 171 9.26 -30.61 6.41
C GLY A 171 8.99 -29.62 7.55
N LYS A 172 10.04 -28.90 7.95
CA LYS A 172 10.00 -27.90 9.03
C LYS A 172 10.71 -26.62 8.62
N LEU A 173 9.98 -25.50 8.64
CA LEU A 173 10.51 -24.19 8.28
C LEU A 173 10.48 -23.25 9.48
N LEU A 174 11.62 -22.69 9.85
CA LEU A 174 11.66 -21.46 10.64
C LEU A 174 11.25 -20.32 9.74
N VAL A 175 10.09 -19.72 10.01
CA VAL A 175 9.59 -18.54 9.31
C VAL A 175 9.63 -17.36 10.26
N GLY A 176 10.09 -16.21 9.79
CA GLY A 176 10.08 -15.00 10.60
C GLY A 176 10.16 -13.71 9.80
N PHE A 177 9.69 -12.63 10.42
CA PHE A 177 9.72 -11.28 9.86
C PHE A 177 10.12 -10.25 10.91
N VAL A 178 10.56 -9.09 10.44
CA VAL A 178 10.99 -7.96 11.27
C VAL A 178 10.09 -6.76 10.98
N THR A 179 9.57 -6.15 12.04
CA THR A 179 8.76 -4.93 11.95
C THR A 179 9.63 -3.68 11.78
N THR A 180 9.00 -2.55 11.45
CA THR A 180 9.69 -1.25 11.29
C THR A 180 10.30 -0.70 12.58
N ASN A 181 9.90 -1.21 13.75
CA ASN A 181 10.54 -0.94 15.05
C ASN A 181 11.54 -2.03 15.48
N ASN A 182 12.04 -2.83 14.53
CA ASN A 182 13.03 -3.89 14.73
C ASN A 182 12.60 -5.02 15.67
N ALA A 183 11.30 -5.27 15.84
CA ALA A 183 10.81 -6.42 16.58
C ALA A 183 10.79 -7.66 15.66
N PHE A 184 11.38 -8.75 16.12
CA PHE A 184 11.47 -10.02 15.39
C PHE A 184 10.38 -10.99 15.86
N TYR A 185 9.57 -11.47 14.92
CA TYR A 185 8.54 -12.47 15.17
C TYR A 185 8.85 -13.71 14.34
N SER A 186 8.87 -14.89 14.97
CA SER A 186 9.16 -16.13 14.26
C SER A 186 8.55 -17.37 14.93
N LYS A 187 8.44 -18.43 14.14
CA LYS A 187 8.02 -19.76 14.62
C LYS A 187 8.58 -20.84 13.68
N VAL A 188 8.92 -22.00 14.25
CA VAL A 188 9.14 -23.21 13.46
C VAL A 188 7.78 -23.82 13.11
N LEU A 189 7.47 -23.85 11.84
CA LEU A 189 6.23 -24.38 11.28
C LEU A 189 6.47 -25.79 10.73
N SER A 190 5.49 -26.67 10.92
CA SER A 190 5.42 -28.01 10.36
C SER A 190 4.28 -28.10 9.33
N ALA A 191 4.22 -29.21 8.59
CA ALA A 191 3.18 -29.45 7.60
C ALA A 191 1.75 -29.14 8.10
N GLY A 192 0.97 -28.44 7.28
CA GLY A 192 -0.38 -27.98 7.56
C GLY A 192 -0.46 -26.64 8.32
N GLN A 193 0.64 -26.11 8.85
CA GLN A 193 0.65 -24.82 9.53
C GLN A 193 0.86 -23.67 8.55
N MET A 194 0.15 -22.56 8.79
CA MET A 194 0.20 -21.36 7.96
C MET A 194 0.90 -20.19 8.65
N PHE A 195 1.34 -19.22 7.85
CA PHE A 195 1.89 -17.93 8.30
C PHE A 195 1.36 -16.77 7.46
N VAL A 196 1.50 -15.56 8.00
CA VAL A 196 1.19 -14.30 7.31
C VAL A 196 2.35 -13.33 7.49
N ILE A 197 2.72 -12.65 6.41
CA ILE A 197 3.73 -11.58 6.38
C ILE A 197 3.05 -10.29 5.92
N PRO A 198 3.04 -9.23 6.74
CA PRO A 198 2.54 -7.92 6.33
C PRO A 198 3.36 -7.35 5.16
N ARG A 199 2.67 -6.66 4.23
CA ARG A 199 3.29 -6.03 3.07
C ARG A 199 4.54 -5.24 3.42
N GLY A 200 5.58 -5.44 2.61
CA GLY A 200 6.80 -4.63 2.66
C GLY A 200 7.75 -4.98 3.81
N LEU A 201 7.36 -5.82 4.77
CA LEU A 201 8.26 -6.23 5.85
C LEU A 201 9.30 -7.24 5.40
N VAL A 202 10.52 -7.07 5.91
CA VAL A 202 11.62 -8.01 5.66
C VAL A 202 11.34 -9.31 6.40
N HIS A 203 11.42 -10.43 5.68
CA HIS A 203 11.14 -11.75 6.22
C HIS A 203 11.98 -12.83 5.50
N PHE A 204 11.99 -14.04 6.05
CA PHE A 204 12.75 -15.17 5.52
C PHE A 204 12.10 -16.50 5.89
N GLN A 205 12.56 -17.57 5.24
CA GLN A 205 12.29 -18.95 5.62
C GLN A 205 13.58 -19.75 5.64
N LEU A 206 13.79 -20.57 6.67
CA LEU A 206 14.95 -21.46 6.81
C LEU A 206 14.46 -22.88 7.08
N ASN A 207 14.94 -23.85 6.31
CA ASN A 207 14.70 -25.26 6.58
C ASN A 207 15.56 -25.72 7.75
N VAL A 208 14.90 -25.98 8.88
CA VAL A 208 15.50 -26.48 10.13
C VAL A 208 15.20 -27.96 10.37
N GLY A 209 14.54 -28.62 9.41
CA GLY A 209 14.31 -30.06 9.42
C GLY A 209 15.54 -30.84 8.90
N GLU A 210 15.52 -32.15 9.14
CA GLU A 210 16.56 -33.07 8.65
C GLU A 210 16.40 -33.40 7.15
N GLY A 211 15.17 -33.29 6.63
CA GLY A 211 14.82 -33.56 5.25
C GLY A 211 14.57 -32.30 4.42
N LYS A 212 14.02 -32.50 3.22
CA LYS A 212 13.52 -31.40 2.39
C LYS A 212 12.30 -30.74 3.03
N ALA A 213 11.99 -29.52 2.60
CA ALA A 213 10.78 -28.81 2.97
C ALA A 213 10.13 -28.14 1.75
N LEU A 214 8.81 -28.00 1.80
CA LEU A 214 8.00 -27.41 0.74
C LEU A 214 6.96 -26.48 1.37
N ALA A 215 6.82 -25.28 0.81
CA ALA A 215 5.72 -24.38 1.12
C ALA A 215 5.08 -23.82 -0.14
N TYR A 216 3.77 -23.54 -0.07
CA TYR A 216 3.08 -22.67 -1.02
C TYR A 216 2.77 -21.35 -0.38
N THR A 217 2.97 -20.27 -1.12
CA THR A 217 2.67 -18.91 -0.68
C THR A 217 1.71 -18.24 -1.66
N ALA A 218 0.92 -17.30 -1.17
CA ALA A 218 -0.09 -16.56 -1.90
C ALA A 218 -0.03 -15.09 -1.53
N PHE A 219 -0.38 -14.23 -2.49
CA PHE A 219 -0.20 -12.79 -2.41
C PHE A 219 -1.48 -12.07 -2.80
N ASN A 220 -1.72 -10.90 -2.21
CA ASN A 220 -2.80 -9.99 -2.63
C ASN A 220 -2.34 -9.00 -3.72
N SER A 221 -1.54 -9.49 -4.67
CA SER A 221 -1.19 -8.80 -5.91
C SER A 221 -0.84 -9.83 -6.97
N HIS A 222 -1.23 -9.60 -8.22
CA HIS A 222 -0.83 -10.40 -9.38
C HIS A 222 0.67 -10.28 -9.71
N LEU A 223 1.35 -9.27 -9.17
CA LEU A 223 2.76 -9.00 -9.38
C LEU A 223 3.40 -8.42 -8.10
N PRO A 224 3.56 -9.24 -7.04
CA PRO A 224 4.00 -8.78 -5.72
C PRO A 224 5.40 -8.12 -5.77
N GLY A 225 6.26 -8.61 -6.67
CA GLY A 225 7.68 -8.26 -6.74
C GLY A 225 8.47 -8.80 -5.55
N ALA A 226 9.79 -8.88 -5.66
CA ALA A 226 10.64 -9.31 -4.55
C ALA A 226 11.91 -8.45 -4.51
N ALA A 227 12.19 -7.89 -3.33
CA ALA A 227 13.45 -7.24 -3.01
C ALA A 227 14.28 -8.20 -2.17
N VAL A 228 15.14 -9.00 -2.80
CA VAL A 228 16.00 -9.96 -2.11
C VAL A 228 17.20 -9.20 -1.54
N VAL A 229 17.22 -9.01 -0.23
CA VAL A 229 18.11 -8.05 0.45
C VAL A 229 19.59 -8.32 0.13
N PRO A 230 20.12 -9.56 0.22
CA PRO A 230 21.52 -9.80 -0.10
C PRO A 230 21.89 -9.43 -1.54
N PHE A 231 21.07 -9.78 -2.54
CA PHE A 231 21.34 -9.42 -3.93
C PHE A 231 21.22 -7.92 -4.17
N ASN A 232 20.17 -7.28 -3.66
CA ASN A 232 19.98 -5.84 -3.84
C ASN A 232 21.14 -5.02 -3.25
N LEU A 233 21.73 -5.47 -2.14
CA LEU A 233 22.84 -4.77 -1.49
C LEU A 233 24.20 -5.11 -2.08
N PHE A 234 24.45 -6.37 -2.44
CA PHE A 234 25.80 -6.85 -2.78
C PHE A 234 25.98 -7.30 -4.23
N ALA A 235 24.91 -7.51 -5.00
CA ALA A 235 24.96 -7.82 -6.44
C ALA A 235 24.48 -6.65 -7.31
N SER A 236 24.47 -5.44 -6.76
CA SER A 236 24.10 -4.21 -7.46
C SER A 236 25.28 -3.25 -7.60
N SER A 237 25.08 -2.14 -8.32
CA SER A 237 26.06 -1.09 -8.53
C SER A 237 26.14 -0.05 -7.39
N ILE A 238 25.64 -0.37 -6.19
CA ILE A 238 25.77 0.51 -5.03
C ILE A 238 27.27 0.78 -4.76
N PRO A 239 27.71 2.03 -4.57
CA PRO A 239 29.11 2.31 -4.29
C PRO A 239 29.59 1.65 -2.99
N SER A 240 30.82 1.12 -2.96
CA SER A 240 31.38 0.48 -1.76
C SER A 240 31.36 1.42 -0.55
N GLU A 241 31.59 2.72 -0.74
CA GLU A 241 31.53 3.73 0.33
C GLU A 241 30.17 3.78 1.04
N VAL A 242 29.07 3.55 0.31
CA VAL A 242 27.74 3.49 0.91
C VAL A 242 27.65 2.26 1.82
N LEU A 243 28.12 1.10 1.35
CA LEU A 243 28.06 -0.14 2.12
C LEU A 243 29.01 -0.15 3.31
N THR A 244 30.23 0.36 3.18
CA THR A 244 31.19 0.44 4.30
C THR A 244 30.65 1.33 5.42
N LYS A 245 30.06 2.49 5.08
CA LYS A 245 29.39 3.36 6.06
C LYS A 245 28.12 2.72 6.65
N THR A 246 27.33 2.03 5.84
CA THR A 246 26.08 1.38 6.27
C THR A 246 26.35 0.26 7.26
N PHE A 247 27.33 -0.59 6.97
CA PHE A 247 27.66 -1.77 7.78
C PHE A 247 28.75 -1.50 8.84
N GLN A 248 29.39 -0.32 8.82
CA GLN A 248 30.47 0.07 9.72
C GLN A 248 31.68 -0.87 9.65
N VAL A 249 32.08 -1.23 8.43
CA VAL A 249 33.17 -2.18 8.14
C VAL A 249 34.08 -1.63 7.03
N ASP A 250 35.24 -2.24 6.86
CA ASP A 250 36.17 -1.89 5.79
C ASP A 250 35.73 -2.40 4.41
N THR A 251 36.41 -1.89 3.39
CA THR A 251 36.16 -2.22 1.99
C THR A 251 36.49 -3.69 1.67
N ASP A 252 37.46 -4.29 2.35
CA ASP A 252 37.89 -5.67 2.08
C ASP A 252 36.81 -6.67 2.47
N LEU A 253 36.13 -6.42 3.61
CA LEU A 253 34.98 -7.21 4.02
C LEU A 253 33.80 -7.06 3.04
N ILE A 254 33.50 -5.83 2.58
CA ILE A 254 32.45 -5.61 1.58
C ILE A 254 32.76 -6.36 0.28
N ASN A 255 33.99 -6.28 -0.22
CA ASN A 255 34.42 -7.00 -1.41
C ASN A 255 34.36 -8.52 -1.21
N THR A 256 34.69 -9.00 -0.02
CA THR A 256 34.56 -10.42 0.33
C THR A 256 33.10 -10.87 0.24
N ILE A 257 32.15 -10.08 0.74
CA ILE A 257 30.72 -10.41 0.66
C ILE A 257 30.26 -10.40 -0.79
N ARG A 258 30.62 -9.37 -1.58
CA ARG A 258 30.31 -9.27 -3.02
C ARG A 258 30.74 -10.49 -3.82
N SER A 259 31.95 -10.99 -3.57
CA SER A 259 32.48 -12.18 -4.24
C SER A 259 31.58 -13.42 -4.09
N LYS A 260 30.72 -13.48 -3.06
CA LYS A 260 29.76 -14.58 -2.85
C LYS A 260 28.52 -14.49 -3.75
N PHE A 261 28.25 -13.34 -4.34
CA PHE A 261 27.08 -13.07 -5.18
C PHE A 261 27.43 -12.83 -6.65
N GLY A 262 28.68 -13.08 -7.05
CA GLY A 262 29.14 -12.97 -8.43
C GLY A 262 29.44 -11.54 -8.89
N SER A 263 29.70 -10.63 -7.94
CA SER A 263 30.11 -9.23 -8.20
C SER A 263 31.56 -8.95 -7.83
#